data_AF-A0AAD5TU13-F1
#
_entry.id   AF-A0AAD5TU13-F1
#
_cell.length_a   1.000
_cell.length_b   1.000
_cell.length_c   1.000
_cell.angle_alpha   90.00
_cell.angle_beta   90.00
_cell.angle_gamma   90.00
#
_symmetry.space_group_name_H-M   'P 1'
#
loop_
_entity.id
_entity.type
_entity.pdbx_description
1 polymer ?
#
loop_
_entity_poly.entity_id
_entity_poly.type
_entity_poly.pdbx_seq_one_letter_code
_entity_poly.pdbx_strand_id
1 'polypeptide(L)'
;MKLYNVGLVQGVAYAKHGGPPGVTIAHIKSEERKDKLARSKIAKIAKREMELTDALKAKGLKLRSDSRISEYYISGSKQAYSLEQTVETAERMHIIHTHSNYRRLLDDSYESIQQEIRDARSDYDYYDRDFGYRINFDEEWEEAKRPPGG
;
A
#
# COMPACT_ATOMS: atom_id res chain seq x y z
N MET A 1 -21.98 18.19 -5.26
CA MET A 1 -22.40 17.76 -3.90
C MET A 1 -23.90 17.94 -3.79
N LYS A 2 -24.66 16.93 -3.32
CA LYS A 2 -26.12 17.03 -3.15
C LYS A 2 -26.44 17.23 -1.68
N LEU A 3 -27.22 18.26 -1.36
CA LEU A 3 -27.69 18.56 0.00
C LEU A 3 -29.17 18.19 0.10
N TYR A 4 -29.54 17.56 1.21
CA TYR A 4 -30.91 17.13 1.48
C TYR A 4 -31.43 17.79 2.75
N ASN A 5 -32.72 18.16 2.76
CA ASN A 5 -33.38 18.65 3.95
C ASN A 5 -33.59 17.51 4.96
N VAL A 6 -33.12 17.70 6.19
CA VAL A 6 -33.14 16.66 7.24
C VAL A 6 -34.56 16.19 7.55
N GLY A 7 -35.54 17.10 7.64
CA GLY A 7 -36.92 16.76 7.96
C GLY A 7 -37.58 15.90 6.89
N LEU A 8 -37.34 16.19 5.60
CA LEU A 8 -37.84 15.36 4.50
C LEU A 8 -37.22 13.96 4.50
N VAL A 9 -35.90 13.86 4.73
CA VAL A 9 -35.20 12.56 4.82
C VAL A 9 -35.72 11.73 5.99
N GLN A 10 -35.93 12.36 7.15
CA GLN A 10 -36.46 11.72 8.35
C GLN A 10 -37.91 11.26 8.16
N GLY A 11 -38.76 12.09 7.54
CA GLY A 11 -40.13 11.71 7.20
C GLY A 11 -40.20 10.50 6.28
N VAL A 12 -39.34 10.44 5.25
CA VAL A 12 -39.23 9.28 4.35
C VAL A 12 -38.72 8.04 5.10
N ALA A 13 -37.72 8.19 5.98
CA ALA A 13 -37.21 7.08 6.77
C ALA A 13 -38.28 6.50 7.72
N TYR A 14 -39.06 7.36 8.36
CA TYR A 14 -40.17 6.96 9.23
C TYR A 14 -41.29 6.29 8.45
N ALA A 15 -41.69 6.83 7.31
CA ALA A 15 -42.69 6.19 6.45
C ALA A 15 -42.23 4.81 5.98
N LYS A 16 -40.94 4.64 5.66
CA LYS A 16 -40.37 3.37 5.19
C LYS A 16 -40.25 2.32 6.29
N HIS A 17 -39.88 2.72 7.50
CA HIS A 17 -39.52 1.79 8.57
C HIS A 17 -40.58 1.68 9.68
N GLY A 18 -41.67 2.46 9.65
CA GLY A 18 -42.73 2.41 10.65
C GLY A 18 -42.48 3.32 11.85
N GLY A 19 -41.95 4.52 11.61
CA GLY A 19 -41.68 5.52 12.65
C GLY A 19 -40.31 5.39 13.32
N PRO A 20 -40.06 6.18 14.39
CA PRO A 20 -38.78 6.18 15.10
C PRO A 20 -38.33 4.81 15.63
N PRO A 21 -39.19 3.98 16.26
CA PRO A 21 -38.79 2.66 16.74
C PRO A 21 -38.31 1.73 15.60
N GLY A 22 -38.99 1.79 14.45
CA GLY A 22 -38.65 0.99 13.29
C GLY A 22 -37.31 1.37 12.67
N VAL A 23 -36.94 2.66 12.68
CA VAL A 23 -35.61 3.13 12.26
C VAL A 23 -34.52 2.60 13.19
N THR A 24 -34.74 2.62 14.51
CA THR A 24 -33.77 2.07 15.48
C THR A 24 -33.55 0.57 15.25
N ILE A 25 -34.62 -0.20 15.07
CA ILE A 25 -34.53 -1.64 14.77
C ILE A 25 -33.78 -1.88 13.45
N ALA A 26 -34.06 -1.08 12.41
CA ALA A 26 -33.36 -1.19 11.13
C ALA A 26 -31.86 -0.88 11.26
N HIS A 27 -31.52 0.10 12.10
CA HIS A 27 -30.12 0.43 12.40
C HIS A 27 -29.42 -0.72 13.12
N ILE A 28 -30.00 -1.26 14.19
CA ILE A 28 -29.45 -2.41 14.93
C ILE A 28 -29.20 -3.60 13.98
N LYS A 29 -30.20 -3.96 13.17
CA LYS A 29 -30.06 -5.05 12.18
C LYS A 29 -28.98 -4.79 11.15
N SER A 30 -28.78 -3.53 10.76
CA SER A 30 -27.71 -3.13 9.84
C SER A 30 -26.33 -3.36 10.49
N GLU A 31 -26.16 -2.96 11.75
CA GLU A 31 -24.90 -3.18 12.48
C GLU A 31 -24.62 -4.68 12.68
N GLU A 32 -25.61 -5.46 13.11
CA GLU A 32 -25.48 -6.92 13.23
C GLU A 32 -25.05 -7.58 11.90
N ARG A 33 -25.59 -7.09 10.77
CA ARG A 33 -25.22 -7.57 9.44
C ARG A 33 -23.77 -7.22 9.10
N LYS A 34 -23.33 -6.00 9.41
CA LYS A 34 -21.93 -5.58 9.20
C LYS A 34 -20.99 -6.45 10.02
N ASP A 35 -21.31 -6.68 11.29
CA ASP A 35 -20.52 -7.54 12.17
C ASP A 35 -20.44 -8.97 11.67
N LYS A 36 -21.57 -9.54 11.25
CA LYS A 36 -21.61 -10.89 10.65
C LYS A 36 -20.74 -10.98 9.40
N LEU A 37 -20.78 -9.96 8.53
CA LEU A 37 -19.95 -9.89 7.34
C LEU A 37 -18.46 -9.78 7.69
N ALA A 38 -18.12 -8.95 8.68
CA ALA A 38 -16.74 -8.80 9.15
C ALA A 38 -16.19 -10.13 9.72
N ARG A 39 -16.95 -10.80 10.58
CA ARG A 39 -16.58 -12.12 11.13
C ARG A 39 -16.43 -13.17 10.03
N SER A 40 -17.35 -13.22 9.07
CA SER A 40 -17.25 -14.13 7.92
C SER A 40 -16.02 -13.86 7.07
N LYS A 41 -15.66 -12.58 6.87
CA LYS A 41 -14.45 -12.21 6.14
C LYS A 41 -13.18 -12.69 6.86
N ILE A 42 -13.09 -12.48 8.17
CA ILE A 42 -11.95 -12.96 8.99
C ILE A 42 -11.83 -14.48 8.89
N ALA A 43 -12.94 -15.22 9.04
CA ALA A 43 -12.93 -16.68 8.95
C ALA A 43 -12.45 -17.17 7.57
N LYS A 44 -12.85 -16.50 6.48
CA LYS A 44 -12.39 -16.84 5.12
C LYS A 44 -10.90 -16.57 4.92
N ILE A 45 -10.39 -15.46 5.47
CA ILE A 45 -8.97 -15.11 5.42
C ILE A 45 -8.14 -16.18 6.15
N ALA A 46 -8.52 -16.52 7.38
CA ALA A 46 -7.84 -17.55 8.16
C ALA A 46 -7.85 -18.92 7.46
N LYS A 47 -8.98 -19.29 6.82
CA LYS A 47 -9.07 -20.52 6.04
C LYS A 47 -8.08 -20.53 4.88
N ARG A 48 -8.02 -19.46 4.09
CA ARG A 48 -7.09 -19.37 2.95
C ARG A 48 -5.63 -19.36 3.39
N GLU A 49 -5.33 -18.67 4.48
CA GLU A 49 -3.98 -18.64 5.05
C GLU A 49 -3.51 -20.05 5.45
N MET A 50 -4.38 -20.82 6.11
CA MET A 50 -4.11 -22.22 6.45
C MET A 50 -3.95 -23.09 5.20
N GLU A 51 -4.88 -22.99 4.23
CA GLU A 51 -4.80 -23.73 2.95
C GLU A 51 -3.49 -23.45 2.20
N LEU A 52 -3.08 -22.19 2.10
CA LEU A 52 -1.82 -21.81 1.46
C LEU A 52 -0.60 -22.30 2.25
N THR A 53 -0.64 -22.20 3.57
CA THR A 53 0.46 -22.65 4.43
C THR A 53 0.68 -24.15 4.29
N ASP A 54 -0.39 -24.94 4.27
CA ASP A 54 -0.31 -26.39 4.13
C ASP A 54 0.19 -26.79 2.73
N ALA A 55 -0.29 -26.12 1.68
CA ALA A 55 0.17 -26.36 0.31
C ALA A 55 1.66 -26.01 0.12
N LEU A 56 2.13 -24.92 0.72
CA LEU A 56 3.55 -24.55 0.70
C LEU A 56 4.41 -25.54 1.51
N LYS A 57 3.95 -25.96 2.69
CA LYS A 57 4.64 -26.98 3.51
C LYS A 57 4.80 -28.30 2.77
N ALA A 58 3.78 -28.73 2.02
CA ALA A 58 3.85 -29.93 1.18
C ALA A 58 4.97 -29.85 0.12
N LYS A 59 5.36 -28.63 -0.28
CA LYS A 59 6.48 -28.35 -1.19
C LYS A 59 7.79 -28.04 -0.48
N GLY A 60 7.86 -28.19 0.86
CA GLY A 60 9.03 -27.80 1.65
C GLY A 60 9.26 -26.29 1.76
N LEU A 61 8.27 -25.48 1.36
CA LEU A 61 8.33 -24.03 1.40
C LEU A 61 7.64 -23.49 2.66
N LYS A 62 7.98 -22.26 3.03
CA LYS A 62 7.32 -21.52 4.12
C LYS A 62 6.56 -20.33 3.55
N LEU A 63 5.43 -20.01 4.16
CA LEU A 63 4.70 -18.79 3.85
C LEU A 63 5.56 -17.57 4.19
N ARG A 64 5.74 -16.68 3.22
CA ARG A 64 6.49 -15.44 3.38
C ARG A 64 5.53 -14.26 3.54
N SER A 65 5.80 -13.37 4.50
CA SER A 65 4.99 -12.17 4.74
C SER A 65 5.22 -11.05 3.73
N ASP A 66 6.34 -11.05 3.02
CA ASP A 66 6.70 -10.04 2.02
C ASP A 66 6.17 -10.35 0.60
N SER A 67 5.54 -11.52 0.41
CA SER A 67 4.98 -11.93 -0.86
C SER A 67 3.60 -11.31 -1.11
N ARG A 68 3.55 -10.30 -1.98
CA ARG A 68 2.28 -9.69 -2.43
C ARG A 68 1.31 -10.70 -3.03
N ILE A 69 1.81 -11.73 -3.73
CA ILE A 69 0.98 -12.77 -4.35
C ILE A 69 0.27 -13.59 -3.26
N SER A 70 1.00 -13.96 -2.21
CA SER A 70 0.45 -14.66 -1.05
C SER A 70 -0.57 -13.79 -0.30
N GLU A 71 -0.29 -12.50 -0.13
CA GLU A 71 -1.22 -11.54 0.46
C GLU A 71 -2.52 -11.39 -0.35
N TYR A 72 -2.41 -11.32 -1.68
CA TYR A 72 -3.57 -11.23 -2.57
C TYR A 72 -4.45 -12.47 -2.53
N TYR A 73 -3.84 -13.66 -2.46
CA TYR A 73 -4.56 -14.91 -2.27
C TYR A 73 -5.32 -14.92 -0.92
N ILE A 74 -4.61 -14.65 0.18
CA ILE A 74 -5.17 -14.68 1.55
C ILE A 74 -6.32 -13.69 1.71
N SER A 75 -6.12 -12.45 1.27
CA SER A 75 -7.14 -11.39 1.34
C SER A 75 -8.34 -11.65 0.43
N GLY A 76 -8.18 -12.48 -0.61
CA GLY A 76 -9.18 -12.69 -1.67
C GLY A 76 -9.50 -11.42 -2.43
N SER A 77 -8.46 -10.65 -2.75
CA SER A 77 -8.59 -9.47 -3.59
C SER A 77 -9.17 -9.84 -4.97
N LYS A 78 -9.64 -8.85 -5.74
CA LYS A 78 -10.10 -9.11 -7.13
C LYS A 78 -8.97 -9.63 -8.04
N GLN A 79 -7.73 -9.41 -7.64
CA GLN A 79 -6.51 -9.89 -8.30
C GLN A 79 -5.99 -11.18 -7.64
N ALA A 80 -6.81 -11.86 -6.83
CA ALA A 80 -6.41 -13.09 -6.17
C ALA A 80 -6.09 -14.14 -7.22
N TYR A 81 -4.86 -14.64 -7.16
CA TYR A 81 -4.39 -15.80 -7.88
C TYR A 81 -5.11 -17.06 -7.36
N SER A 82 -5.09 -18.14 -8.12
CA SER A 82 -5.48 -19.44 -7.57
C SER A 82 -4.45 -19.92 -6.54
N LEU A 83 -4.83 -20.89 -5.70
CA LEU A 83 -3.91 -21.53 -4.76
C LEU A 83 -2.70 -22.11 -5.49
N GLU A 84 -2.97 -22.83 -6.58
CA GLU A 84 -1.96 -23.47 -7.43
C GLU A 84 -0.97 -22.45 -8.02
N GLN A 85 -1.49 -21.36 -8.61
CA GLN A 85 -0.64 -20.29 -9.17
C GLN A 85 0.25 -19.65 -8.10
N THR A 86 -0.29 -19.45 -6.89
CA THR A 86 0.45 -18.87 -5.76
C THR A 86 1.59 -19.78 -5.33
N VAL A 87 1.31 -21.08 -5.20
CA VAL A 87 2.30 -22.10 -4.81
C VAL A 87 3.36 -22.29 -5.89
N GLU A 88 2.96 -22.38 -7.16
CA GLU A 88 3.87 -22.50 -8.29
C GLU A 88 4.83 -21.29 -8.38
N THR A 89 4.30 -20.08 -8.17
CA THR A 89 5.14 -18.88 -8.16
C THR A 89 6.12 -18.89 -6.99
N ALA A 90 5.68 -19.33 -5.81
CA ALA A 90 6.57 -19.47 -4.65
C ALA A 90 7.69 -20.50 -4.91
N GLU A 91 7.38 -21.62 -5.58
CA GLU A 91 8.34 -22.66 -5.96
C GLU A 91 9.36 -22.12 -6.97
N ARG A 92 8.92 -21.43 -8.02
CA ARG A 92 9.81 -20.77 -8.99
C ARG A 92 10.74 -19.76 -8.32
N MET A 93 10.20 -18.91 -7.44
CA MET A 93 11.00 -17.94 -6.71
C MET A 93 12.01 -18.60 -5.77
N HIS A 94 11.62 -19.69 -5.10
CA HIS A 94 12.56 -20.47 -4.28
C HIS A 94 13.71 -21.02 -5.10
N ILE A 95 13.43 -21.59 -6.27
CA ILE A 95 14.47 -22.11 -7.18
C ILE A 95 15.42 -20.98 -7.60
N ILE A 96 14.89 -19.82 -8.01
CA ILE A 96 15.71 -18.68 -8.40
C ILE A 96 16.61 -18.25 -7.24
N HIS A 97 16.05 -18.06 -6.04
CA HIS A 97 16.85 -17.62 -4.90
C HIS A 97 17.88 -18.64 -4.39
N THR A 98 17.58 -19.94 -4.50
CA THR A 98 18.44 -21.01 -3.97
C THR A 98 19.50 -21.47 -4.98
N HIS A 99 19.12 -21.58 -6.26
CA HIS A 99 19.92 -22.27 -7.27
C HIS A 99 20.49 -21.36 -8.35
N SER A 100 20.11 -20.09 -8.41
CA SER A 100 20.73 -19.16 -9.34
C SER A 100 21.68 -18.21 -8.61
N ASN A 101 22.70 -17.74 -9.32
CA ASN A 101 23.59 -16.67 -8.86
C ASN A 101 22.86 -15.31 -8.69
N TYR A 102 21.53 -15.31 -8.62
CA TYR A 102 20.71 -14.12 -8.50
C TYR A 102 21.08 -13.26 -7.31
N ARG A 103 21.52 -13.89 -6.19
CA ARG A 103 22.05 -13.12 -5.07
C ARG A 103 23.30 -12.33 -5.45
N ARG A 104 24.25 -12.98 -6.15
CA ARG A 104 25.44 -12.31 -6.67
C ARG A 104 25.08 -11.21 -7.67
N LEU A 105 24.16 -11.47 -8.59
CA LEU A 105 23.71 -10.47 -9.57
C LEU A 105 23.01 -9.27 -8.91
N LEU A 106 22.25 -9.50 -7.86
CA LEU A 106 21.64 -8.43 -7.06
C LEU A 106 22.70 -7.61 -6.35
N ASP A 107 23.64 -8.26 -5.68
CA ASP A 107 24.76 -7.60 -4.98
C ASP A 107 25.60 -6.76 -5.96
N ASP A 108 25.98 -7.35 -7.11
CA ASP A 108 26.70 -6.68 -8.19
C ASP A 108 25.92 -5.44 -8.70
N SER A 109 24.59 -5.55 -8.88
CA SER A 109 23.75 -4.41 -9.30
C SER A 109 23.63 -3.31 -8.24
N TYR A 110 23.56 -3.70 -6.96
CA TYR A 110 23.47 -2.75 -5.86
C TYR A 110 24.76 -1.94 -5.74
N GLU A 111 25.90 -2.62 -5.83
CA GLU A 111 27.22 -1.97 -5.86
C GLU A 111 27.34 -1.03 -7.06
N SER A 112 26.90 -1.46 -8.25
CA SER A 112 26.88 -0.59 -9.45
C SER A 112 26.07 0.69 -9.22
N ILE A 113 24.86 0.57 -8.66
CA ILE A 113 24.00 1.74 -8.37
C ILE A 113 24.63 2.64 -7.30
N GLN A 114 25.23 2.06 -6.26
CA GLN A 114 25.94 2.84 -5.23
C GLN A 114 27.14 3.59 -5.81
N GLN A 115 27.86 2.97 -6.75
CA GLN A 115 28.98 3.59 -7.43
C GLN A 115 28.50 4.74 -8.34
N GLU A 116 27.43 4.55 -9.12
CA GLU A 116 26.81 5.63 -9.91
C GLU A 116 26.39 6.82 -9.04
N ILE A 117 25.78 6.55 -7.87
CA ILE A 117 25.39 7.61 -6.92
C ILE A 117 26.63 8.33 -6.37
N ARG A 118 27.72 7.60 -6.09
CA ARG A 118 28.97 8.18 -5.60
C ARG A 118 29.64 9.05 -6.65
N ASP A 119 29.70 8.58 -7.89
CA ASP A 119 30.31 9.30 -9.01
C ASP A 119 29.49 10.55 -9.33
N ALA A 120 28.15 10.45 -9.37
CA ALA A 120 27.27 11.61 -9.53
C ALA A 120 27.44 12.66 -8.42
N ARG A 121 27.65 12.23 -7.17
CA ARG A 121 27.95 13.15 -6.05
C ARG A 121 29.34 13.79 -6.17
N SER A 122 30.34 13.04 -6.63
CA SER A 122 31.70 13.54 -6.85
C SER A 122 31.72 14.62 -7.95
N ASP A 123 30.94 14.45 -9.02
CA ASP A 123 30.82 15.45 -10.06
C ASP A 123 30.15 16.73 -9.54
N TYR A 124 29.13 16.62 -8.67
CA TYR A 124 28.52 17.78 -8.01
C TYR A 124 29.50 18.56 -7.13
N ASP A 125 30.35 17.88 -6.37
CA ASP A 125 31.39 18.53 -5.54
C ASP A 125 32.53 19.15 -6.38
N TYR A 126 32.71 18.70 -7.63
CA TYR A 126 33.72 19.24 -8.55
C TYR A 126 33.26 20.56 -9.19
N TYR A 127 31.98 20.69 -9.56
CA TYR A 127 31.45 21.94 -10.11
C TYR A 127 31.34 23.08 -9.09
N ASP A 128 31.28 22.78 -7.79
CA ASP A 128 31.20 23.79 -6.72
C ASP A 128 32.57 24.39 -6.32
N ARG A 129 33.69 23.77 -6.76
CA ARG A 129 35.05 24.31 -6.51
C ARG A 129 35.60 25.19 -7.64
N ASP A 130 35.27 24.90 -8.89
CA ASP A 130 35.83 25.64 -10.04
C ASP A 130 34.95 26.83 -10.49
N PHE A 131 33.64 26.81 -10.21
CA PHE A 131 32.78 27.99 -10.34
C PHE A 131 32.55 28.60 -8.96
N GLY A 132 33.44 29.49 -8.53
CA GLY A 132 33.33 30.24 -7.29
C GLY A 132 32.11 31.17 -7.22
N TYR A 133 30.90 30.62 -7.18
CA TYR A 133 29.71 31.31 -6.74
C TYR A 133 29.47 30.92 -5.28
N ARG A 134 30.08 31.67 -4.37
CA ARG A 134 29.44 31.90 -3.07
C ARG A 134 28.08 32.52 -3.37
N ILE A 135 27.03 31.72 -3.39
CA ILE A 135 25.67 32.25 -3.32
C ILE A 135 25.53 32.77 -1.89
N ASN A 136 25.88 34.06 -1.70
CA ASN A 136 25.48 34.81 -0.52
C ASN A 136 23.96 34.96 -0.61
N PHE A 137 23.23 34.02 -0.01
CA PHE A 137 21.76 34.03 0.07
C PHE A 137 21.19 35.24 0.86
N ASP A 138 22.06 36.08 1.42
CA ASP A 138 21.69 37.15 2.34
C ASP A 138 21.55 38.55 1.69
N GLU A 139 21.97 38.77 0.43
CA GLU A 139 21.93 40.12 -0.18
C GLU A 139 20.72 40.39 -1.10
N GLU A 140 19.98 39.38 -1.54
CA GLU A 140 18.90 39.58 -2.55
C GLU A 140 17.50 39.80 -1.95
N TRP A 141 17.34 39.76 -0.62
CA TRP A 141 16.03 39.93 0.05
C TRP A 141 15.76 41.35 0.59
N GLU A 142 16.73 42.27 0.55
CA GLU A 142 16.55 43.64 1.04
C GLU A 142 16.08 44.62 -0.07
N GLU A 143 16.28 44.30 -1.35
CA GLU A 143 15.94 45.22 -2.44
C GLU A 143 14.44 45.17 -2.83
N ALA A 144 13.74 44.09 -2.47
CA ALA A 144 12.29 43.94 -2.69
C ALA A 144 11.40 44.70 -1.68
N LYS A 145 11.98 45.42 -0.71
CA LYS A 145 11.24 46.20 0.30
C LYS A 145 11.26 47.71 0.06
N ARG A 146 11.91 48.22 -0.98
CA ARG A 146 11.82 49.65 -1.31
C ARG A 146 10.50 49.93 -2.02
N PRO A 147 9.56 50.68 -1.43
CA PRO A 147 8.39 51.13 -2.17
C PRO A 147 8.85 52.05 -3.30
N PRO A 148 8.22 51.99 -4.50
CA PRO A 148 8.46 52.98 -5.53
C PRO A 148 8.03 54.34 -4.96
N GLY A 149 8.99 55.21 -4.69
CA GLY A 149 8.75 56.45 -3.95
C GLY A 149 7.87 57.44 -4.72
N GLY A 150 7.06 58.20 -3.96
CA GLY A 150 6.44 59.46 -4.42
C GLY A 150 5.18 59.31 -5.24
#